data_AF-A0A956ZCL5-F1
#
_entry.id   AF-A0A956ZCL5-F1
#
_cell.length_a   1.000
_cell.length_b   1.000
_cell.length_c   1.000
_cell.angle_alpha   90.00
_cell.angle_beta   90.00
_cell.angle_gamma   90.00
#
_symmetry.space_group_name_H-M   'P 1'
#
loop_
_entity.id
_entity.type
_entity.pdbx_description
1 polymer ?
#
loop_
_entity_poly.entity_id
_entity_poly.type
_entity_poly.pdbx_seq_one_letter_code
_entity_poly.pdbx_strand_id
1 'polypeptide(L)'
;MGDLKCHECGKALDRPYQPGTLPTCTSCVKKFLSKVMDTTWFGEPKRIKRKRKSIQDLGFEPALINKVSKIGRVYKRAIQLEQCNPLETDPLTRFGLLTENKIKPGFNPVIVEGLDVEIDIEQKIDTLREILPKGYSAFLYYCPYGKKPKAIVSIAVTDEDFVKARNTTGGEAHVFNSTIIRKLKTWKKEHRVTLLGATHDAIIIKFNPIRKAEQLKKLVADMGKFCPDLHMYSDWKIELEEQLRKGSRITLWWD
;
A
#
# COMPACT_ATOMS: atom_id res chain seq x y z
N MET A 1 -3.25 4.26 50.86
CA MET A 1 -2.94 4.43 49.42
C MET A 1 -2.02 5.62 49.32
N GLY A 2 -0.79 5.44 48.83
CA GLY A 2 0.15 6.56 48.70
C GLY A 2 -0.26 7.48 47.56
N ASP A 3 -0.17 8.79 47.75
CA ASP A 3 -0.48 9.78 46.72
C ASP A 3 0.45 9.59 45.53
N LEU A 4 -0.11 9.22 44.38
CA LEU A 4 0.62 9.11 43.13
C LEU A 4 1.13 10.49 42.70
N LYS A 5 2.43 10.57 42.43
CA LYS A 5 3.11 11.79 42.00
C LYS A 5 3.32 11.77 40.49
N CYS A 6 3.22 12.94 39.88
CA CYS A 6 3.56 13.19 38.49
C CYS A 6 5.02 12.82 38.24
N HIS A 7 5.26 11.95 37.27
CA HIS A 7 6.59 11.51 36.84
C HIS A 7 7.48 12.69 36.43
N GLU A 8 6.91 13.69 35.77
CA GLU A 8 7.68 14.82 35.21
C GLU A 8 8.07 15.90 36.24
N CYS A 9 7.27 16.10 37.30
CA CYS A 9 7.52 17.21 38.23
C CYS A 9 7.38 16.85 39.72
N GLY A 10 7.07 15.61 40.06
CA GLY A 10 6.92 15.13 41.43
C GLY A 10 5.71 15.67 42.20
N LYS A 11 4.86 16.51 41.58
CA LYS A 11 3.62 17.04 42.21
C LYS A 11 2.53 15.97 42.27
N ALA A 12 1.61 16.07 43.23
CA ALA A 12 0.43 15.21 43.26
C ALA A 12 -0.36 15.31 41.96
N LEU A 13 -0.92 14.19 41.51
CA LEU A 13 -1.79 14.17 40.33
C LEU A 13 -3.09 14.91 40.64
N ASP A 14 -3.47 15.79 39.73
CA ASP A 14 -4.72 16.55 39.73
C ASP A 14 -5.85 15.82 38.98
N ARG A 15 -5.59 14.57 38.56
CA ARG A 15 -6.52 13.69 37.85
C ARG A 15 -6.28 12.22 38.21
N PRO A 16 -7.31 11.34 38.08
CA PRO A 16 -7.15 9.91 38.31
C PRO A 16 -6.09 9.30 37.40
N TYR A 17 -5.25 8.42 37.95
CA TYR A 17 -4.26 7.68 37.19
C TYR A 17 -4.94 6.63 36.29
N GLN A 18 -4.55 6.59 35.01
CA GLN A 18 -4.99 5.56 34.08
C GLN A 18 -3.91 4.47 33.97
N PRO A 19 -4.22 3.20 34.30
CA PRO A 19 -3.28 2.09 34.15
C PRO A 19 -2.73 2.00 32.71
N GLY A 20 -1.42 1.82 32.58
CA GLY A 20 -0.73 1.74 31.28
C GLY A 20 -0.16 3.05 30.75
N THR A 21 -0.32 4.17 31.48
CA THR A 21 0.30 5.46 31.14
C THR A 21 1.32 5.89 32.20
N LEU A 22 2.22 6.82 31.87
CA LEU A 22 3.05 7.48 32.89
C LEU A 22 2.19 8.50 33.65
N PRO A 23 2.19 8.48 35.00
CA PRO A 23 1.40 9.43 35.78
C PRO A 23 1.87 10.86 35.51
N THR A 24 1.03 11.67 34.88
CA THR A 24 1.36 13.05 34.47
C THR A 24 0.26 14.02 34.87
N CYS A 25 0.64 15.12 35.54
CA CYS A 25 -0.30 16.17 35.94
C CYS A 25 -0.62 17.11 34.77
N THR A 26 -1.78 17.77 34.86
CA THR A 26 -2.29 18.64 33.78
C THR A 26 -1.33 19.77 33.45
N SER A 27 -0.60 20.31 34.43
CA SER A 27 0.36 21.40 34.18
C SER A 27 1.55 20.94 33.33
N CYS A 28 2.04 19.70 33.52
CA CYS A 28 3.13 19.15 32.73
C CYS A 28 2.67 18.82 31.31
N VAL A 29 1.46 18.29 31.16
CA VAL A 29 0.84 18.08 29.85
C VAL A 29 0.69 19.41 29.11
N LYS A 30 0.16 20.45 29.77
CA LYS A 30 0.03 21.79 29.17
C LYS A 30 1.38 22.40 28.78
N LYS A 31 2.41 22.25 29.62
CA LYS A 31 3.77 22.74 29.34
C LYS A 31 4.45 21.97 28.21
N PHE A 32 4.19 20.67 28.11
CA PHE A 32 4.65 19.85 26.99
C PHE A 32 3.95 20.29 25.70
N LEU A 33 2.62 20.41 25.72
CA LEU A 33 1.84 20.88 24.58
C LEU A 33 2.23 22.31 24.17
N SER A 34 2.49 23.21 25.12
CA SER A 34 2.95 24.57 24.80
C SER A 34 4.34 24.55 24.16
N LYS A 35 5.27 23.71 24.64
CA LYS A 35 6.58 23.52 23.99
C LYS A 35 6.46 22.94 22.58
N VAL A 36 5.56 21.98 22.38
CA VAL A 36 5.27 21.39 21.06
C VAL A 36 4.65 22.42 20.12
N MET A 37 3.83 23.34 20.65
CA MET A 37 3.18 24.40 19.88
C MET A 37 4.09 25.62 19.62
N ASP A 38 5.02 25.94 20.53
CA ASP A 38 5.98 27.07 20.42
C ASP A 38 7.19 26.76 19.54
N THR A 39 7.56 25.48 19.36
CA THR A 39 8.41 25.12 18.23
C THR A 39 7.62 25.37 16.95
N THR A 40 7.98 26.41 16.20
CA THR A 40 7.37 26.83 14.93
C THR A 40 7.24 25.69 13.93
N TRP A 41 6.21 24.86 14.10
CA TRP A 41 5.71 23.86 13.16
C TRP A 41 4.47 24.38 12.42
N PHE A 42 3.95 25.53 12.87
CA PHE A 42 2.95 26.37 12.19
C PHE A 42 3.59 27.61 11.54
N GLY A 43 4.70 27.43 10.82
CA GLY A 43 4.70 28.14 9.54
C GLY A 43 3.52 27.57 8.76
N GLU A 44 2.73 28.40 8.06
CA GLU A 44 1.85 27.89 6.99
C GLU A 44 2.60 26.76 6.32
N PRO A 45 2.02 25.54 6.15
CA PRO A 45 2.77 24.44 5.56
C PRO A 45 3.35 25.03 4.30
N LYS A 46 4.68 25.25 4.28
CA LYS A 46 5.34 25.79 3.10
C LYS A 46 4.87 24.80 2.08
N ARG A 47 3.97 25.22 1.17
CA ARG A 47 3.60 24.41 0.03
C ARG A 47 4.97 24.04 -0.48
N ILE A 48 5.37 22.79 -0.27
CA ILE A 48 6.54 22.27 -0.93
C ILE A 48 6.09 22.48 -2.35
N LYS A 49 6.59 23.55 -2.98
CA LYS A 49 6.38 23.80 -4.38
C LYS A 49 7.14 22.64 -4.99
N ARG A 50 6.46 21.49 -5.05
CA ARG A 50 6.95 20.25 -5.64
C ARG A 50 7.24 20.74 -7.04
N LYS A 51 8.50 21.03 -7.33
CA LYS A 51 8.93 21.40 -8.67
C LYS A 51 8.46 20.21 -9.48
N ARG A 52 7.40 20.40 -10.28
CA ARG A 52 7.00 19.44 -11.29
C ARG A 52 8.20 19.40 -12.22
N LYS A 53 9.13 18.51 -11.94
CA LYS A 53 10.19 18.17 -12.88
C LYS A 53 9.47 17.81 -14.18
N SER A 54 9.97 18.32 -15.28
CA SER A 54 9.34 18.08 -16.57
C SER A 54 9.30 16.56 -16.79
N ILE A 55 8.32 16.08 -17.57
CA ILE A 55 8.26 14.65 -17.91
C ILE A 55 9.54 14.22 -18.65
N GLN A 56 10.26 15.16 -19.29
CA GLN A 56 11.54 14.94 -19.97
C GLN A 56 12.68 14.63 -18.99
N ASP A 57 12.57 15.01 -17.72
CA ASP A 57 13.61 14.80 -16.69
C ASP A 57 13.59 13.36 -16.10
N LEU A 58 12.80 12.44 -16.67
CA LEU A 58 12.60 11.09 -16.11
C LEU A 58 13.52 10.02 -16.69
N GLY A 59 14.36 10.36 -17.67
CA GLY A 59 15.20 9.37 -18.36
C GLY A 59 14.42 8.37 -19.22
N PHE A 60 13.08 8.39 -19.23
CA PHE A 60 12.27 7.64 -20.18
C PHE A 60 12.38 8.25 -21.58
N GLU A 61 12.33 7.39 -22.59
CA GLU A 61 12.29 7.81 -23.98
C GLU A 61 11.04 8.69 -24.24
N PRO A 62 11.18 9.87 -24.89
CA PRO A 62 10.05 10.74 -25.21
C PRO A 62 8.93 10.04 -25.97
N ALA A 63 9.27 9.06 -26.81
CA ALA A 63 8.31 8.25 -27.55
C ALA A 63 7.41 7.41 -26.62
N LEU A 64 7.99 6.84 -25.54
CA LEU A 64 7.23 6.07 -24.54
C LEU A 64 6.26 6.98 -23.79
N ILE A 65 6.75 8.13 -23.32
CA ILE A 65 5.93 9.14 -22.64
C ILE A 65 4.72 9.54 -23.50
N ASN A 66 4.95 9.82 -24.78
CA ASN A 66 3.89 10.19 -25.71
C ASN A 66 2.86 9.05 -25.85
N LYS A 67 3.31 7.80 -26.03
CA LYS A 67 2.41 6.63 -26.10
C LYS A 67 1.57 6.47 -24.83
N VAL A 68 2.20 6.55 -23.66
CA VAL A 68 1.51 6.40 -22.36
C VAL A 68 0.51 7.53 -22.13
N SER A 69 0.84 8.77 -22.51
CA SER A 69 -0.06 9.92 -22.37
C SER A 69 -1.34 9.84 -23.21
N LYS A 70 -1.36 9.01 -24.27
CA LYS A 70 -2.57 8.72 -25.05
C LYS A 70 -3.55 7.82 -24.30
N ILE A 71 -3.07 7.06 -23.32
CA ILE A 71 -3.90 6.10 -22.55
C ILE A 71 -4.47 6.75 -21.29
N GLY A 72 -3.68 7.60 -20.63
CA GLY A 72 -4.05 8.25 -19.37
C GLY A 72 -3.20 9.47 -19.05
N ARG A 73 -3.54 10.16 -17.96
CA ARG A 73 -2.77 11.35 -17.52
C ARG A 73 -1.49 10.91 -16.83
N VAL A 74 -0.37 11.46 -17.29
CA VAL A 74 0.97 11.10 -16.80
C VAL A 74 1.44 12.13 -15.77
N TYR A 75 1.87 11.65 -14.62
CA TYR A 75 2.45 12.46 -13.57
C TYR A 75 3.86 11.96 -13.23
N LYS A 76 4.78 12.92 -13.06
CA LYS A 76 6.04 12.66 -12.37
C LYS A 76 5.79 12.77 -10.87
N ARG A 77 5.86 11.65 -10.17
CA ARG A 77 6.04 11.62 -8.72
C ARG A 77 7.28 10.79 -8.46
N ALA A 78 8.17 11.26 -7.58
CA ALA A 78 8.98 10.29 -6.87
C ALA A 78 7.96 9.40 -6.18
N ILE A 79 7.95 8.12 -6.50
CA ILE A 79 7.03 7.20 -5.85
C ILE A 79 7.65 6.88 -4.49
N GLN A 80 7.67 7.90 -3.62
CA GLN A 80 7.26 7.65 -2.26
C GLN A 80 5.82 7.18 -2.42
N LEU A 81 5.62 5.87 -2.41
CA LEU A 81 4.33 5.29 -2.09
C LEU A 81 4.08 5.69 -0.64
N GLU A 82 3.82 6.99 -0.41
CA GLU A 82 3.03 7.46 0.71
C GLU A 82 1.88 6.45 0.72
N GLN A 83 1.78 5.69 1.80
CA GLN A 83 0.57 4.94 2.05
C GLN A 83 -0.57 5.89 1.70
N CYS A 84 -1.60 5.42 0.98
CA CYS A 84 -2.85 6.17 1.01
C CYS A 84 -3.25 6.16 2.48
N ASN A 85 -2.74 7.12 3.25
CA ASN A 85 -2.73 7.05 4.70
C ASN A 85 -4.17 7.31 5.08
N PRO A 86 -4.91 6.31 5.57
CA PRO A 86 -6.34 6.46 5.85
C PRO A 86 -6.60 7.60 6.87
N LEU A 87 -5.56 8.01 7.60
CA LEU A 87 -5.61 9.01 8.67
C LEU A 87 -5.51 10.48 8.21
N GLU A 88 -5.19 10.78 6.94
CA GLU A 88 -4.99 12.18 6.52
C GLU A 88 -6.27 12.93 6.11
N THR A 89 -7.43 12.26 6.02
CA THR A 89 -8.65 12.90 5.46
C THR A 89 -9.90 12.86 6.34
N ASP A 90 -9.86 12.32 7.55
CA ASP A 90 -10.94 12.55 8.52
C ASP A 90 -10.73 13.93 9.21
N PRO A 91 -11.69 14.88 9.10
CA PRO A 91 -11.62 16.17 9.78
C PRO A 91 -11.43 16.05 11.31
N LEU A 92 -11.91 14.96 11.94
CA LEU A 92 -11.76 14.72 13.37
C LEU A 92 -10.37 14.17 13.72
N THR A 93 -9.79 13.34 12.85
CA THR A 93 -8.39 12.88 12.98
C THR A 93 -7.38 14.03 12.83
N ARG A 94 -7.74 15.10 12.09
CA ARG A 94 -6.93 16.32 11.92
C ARG A 94 -6.67 17.08 13.23
N PHE A 95 -7.49 16.87 14.26
CA PHE A 95 -7.36 17.54 15.57
C PHE A 95 -7.04 16.60 16.73
N GLY A 96 -7.16 15.26 16.58
CA GLY A 96 -7.13 14.32 17.70
C GLY A 96 -5.98 13.31 17.77
N LEU A 97 -5.23 13.04 16.69
CA LEU A 97 -4.25 11.94 16.66
C LEU A 97 -2.90 12.31 16.03
N LEU A 98 -2.44 13.56 16.21
CA LEU A 98 -1.05 13.95 15.94
C LEU A 98 -0.14 13.85 17.17
N THR A 99 -0.62 13.25 18.26
CA THR A 99 0.24 12.81 19.36
C THR A 99 0.47 11.32 19.23
N GLU A 100 1.68 10.96 18.80
CA GLU A 100 2.24 9.59 18.78
C GLU A 100 2.02 8.72 17.53
N ASN A 101 2.04 9.29 16.32
CA ASN A 101 2.50 8.51 15.17
C ASN A 101 4.03 8.36 15.24
N LYS A 102 4.48 7.41 16.07
CA LYS A 102 5.75 6.74 15.84
C LYS A 102 5.63 6.11 14.44
N ILE A 103 6.30 6.71 13.45
CA ILE A 103 6.82 5.91 12.33
C ILE A 103 7.47 4.69 13.02
N LYS A 104 6.90 3.49 12.84
CA LYS A 104 7.44 2.30 13.50
C LYS A 104 8.95 2.29 13.23
N PRO A 105 9.80 2.29 14.28
CA PRO A 105 11.24 2.24 14.07
C PRO A 105 11.55 1.02 13.20
N GLY A 106 12.08 1.26 11.99
CA GLY A 106 12.29 0.24 10.97
C GLY A 106 11.55 0.47 9.63
N PHE A 107 10.69 1.47 9.50
CA PHE A 107 10.12 1.83 8.19
C PHE A 107 11.15 2.57 7.33
N ASN A 108 11.84 1.82 6.46
CA ASN A 108 12.61 2.39 5.37
C ASN A 108 11.70 2.47 4.13
N PRO A 109 11.17 3.67 3.77
CA PRO A 109 10.37 3.80 2.57
C PRO A 109 11.20 3.38 1.36
N VAL A 110 10.78 2.32 0.67
CA VAL A 110 11.37 1.94 -0.61
C VAL A 110 10.93 2.99 -1.62
N ILE A 111 11.84 3.90 -1.97
CA ILE A 111 11.60 4.87 -3.04
C ILE A 111 11.76 4.10 -4.34
N VAL A 112 10.64 3.96 -5.06
CA VAL A 112 10.66 3.40 -6.39
C VAL A 112 10.56 4.57 -7.37
N GLU A 113 11.51 4.65 -8.31
CA GLU A 113 11.38 5.59 -9.41
C GLU A 113 10.41 5.02 -10.45
N GLY A 114 9.36 5.77 -10.78
CA GLY A 114 8.40 5.36 -11.79
C GLY A 114 7.56 6.52 -12.30
N LEU A 115 6.80 6.24 -13.35
CA LEU A 115 5.73 7.09 -13.84
C LEU A 115 4.45 6.71 -13.12
N ASP A 116 3.59 7.67 -12.80
CA ASP A 116 2.22 7.43 -12.39
C ASP A 116 1.29 7.76 -13.56
N VAL A 117 0.55 6.77 -14.04
CA VAL A 117 -0.47 6.97 -15.09
C VAL A 117 -1.85 6.78 -14.49
N GLU A 118 -2.64 7.85 -14.47
CA GLU A 118 -4.04 7.77 -14.08
C GLU A 118 -4.87 7.26 -15.27
N ILE A 119 -5.49 6.09 -15.10
CA ILE A 119 -6.41 5.50 -16.08
C ILE A 119 -7.84 5.41 -15.51
N ASP A 120 -8.82 5.71 -16.35
CA ASP A 120 -10.24 5.69 -15.98
C ASP A 120 -10.86 4.28 -16.04
N ILE A 121 -10.18 3.31 -16.65
CA ILE A 121 -10.71 1.96 -16.90
C ILE A 121 -9.58 0.94 -16.73
N GLU A 122 -9.79 -0.07 -15.89
CA GLU A 122 -8.83 -1.15 -15.64
C GLU A 122 -8.42 -1.92 -16.90
N GLN A 123 -9.28 -2.03 -17.90
CA GLN A 123 -8.99 -2.68 -19.18
C GLN A 123 -7.80 -2.03 -19.90
N LYS A 124 -7.51 -0.75 -19.63
CA LYS A 124 -6.37 -0.04 -20.20
C LYS A 124 -5.02 -0.51 -19.64
N ILE A 125 -4.97 -1.30 -18.56
CA ILE A 125 -3.69 -1.80 -18.05
C ILE A 125 -3.07 -2.82 -18.99
N ASP A 126 -3.87 -3.70 -19.61
CA ASP A 126 -3.36 -4.70 -20.54
C ASP A 126 -2.75 -3.99 -21.76
N THR A 127 -3.44 -2.97 -22.29
CA THR A 127 -2.90 -2.08 -23.34
C THR A 127 -1.61 -1.35 -22.91
N LEU A 128 -1.54 -0.85 -21.67
CA LEU A 128 -0.31 -0.25 -21.15
C LEU A 128 0.84 -1.24 -21.19
N ARG A 129 0.62 -2.46 -20.72
CA ARG A 129 1.66 -3.51 -20.68
C ARG A 129 2.14 -3.92 -22.06
N GLU A 130 1.26 -3.91 -23.06
CA GLU A 130 1.62 -4.22 -24.45
C GLU A 130 2.52 -3.14 -25.08
N ILE A 131 2.35 -1.88 -24.70
CA ILE A 131 3.17 -0.77 -25.24
C ILE A 131 4.46 -0.52 -24.44
N LEU A 132 4.58 -1.12 -23.25
CA LEU A 132 5.76 -0.97 -22.41
C LEU A 132 6.96 -1.72 -22.99
N PRO A 133 8.18 -1.14 -22.96
CA PRO A 133 9.37 -1.86 -23.40
C PRO A 133 9.66 -3.06 -22.49
N LYS A 134 10.48 -4.00 -22.97
CA LYS A 134 10.98 -5.11 -22.13
C LYS A 134 11.69 -4.56 -20.89
N GLY A 135 11.43 -5.19 -19.74
CA GLY A 135 11.97 -4.76 -18.44
C GLY A 135 11.08 -3.78 -17.68
N TYR A 136 10.06 -3.22 -18.34
CA TYR A 136 9.06 -2.39 -17.67
C TYR A 136 7.81 -3.22 -17.34
N SER A 137 7.21 -2.92 -16.20
CA SER A 137 5.92 -3.49 -15.77
C SER A 137 5.00 -2.37 -15.35
N ALA A 138 3.70 -2.62 -15.44
CA ALA A 138 2.63 -1.73 -15.06
C ALA A 138 1.80 -2.41 -13.98
N PHE A 139 1.50 -1.74 -12.88
CA PHE A 139 0.72 -2.31 -11.78
C PHE A 139 -0.52 -1.48 -11.47
N LEU A 140 -1.64 -2.13 -11.15
CA LEU A 140 -2.81 -1.50 -10.57
C LEU A 140 -2.57 -1.27 -9.09
N TYR A 141 -2.93 -0.08 -8.63
CA TYR A 141 -3.33 0.09 -7.24
C TYR A 141 -4.53 1.03 -7.21
N TYR A 142 -5.47 0.73 -6.31
CA TYR A 142 -6.63 1.57 -6.08
C TYR A 142 -6.31 2.56 -4.98
N CYS A 143 -6.60 3.82 -5.23
CA CYS A 143 -6.66 4.83 -4.18
C CYS A 143 -8.11 4.89 -3.68
N PRO A 144 -8.40 4.44 -2.44
CA PRO A 144 -9.79 4.36 -1.94
C PRO A 144 -10.45 5.73 -1.78
N TYR A 145 -9.69 6.83 -1.77
CA TYR A 145 -10.19 8.19 -1.45
C TYR A 145 -10.37 9.11 -2.68
N GLY A 146 -10.51 8.55 -3.89
CA GLY A 146 -10.88 9.28 -5.10
C GLY A 146 -12.38 9.14 -5.43
N LYS A 147 -13.02 10.19 -5.98
CA LYS A 147 -14.40 10.13 -6.52
C LYS A 147 -14.59 9.07 -7.63
N LYS A 148 -13.50 8.51 -8.15
CA LYS A 148 -13.45 7.42 -9.12
C LYS A 148 -12.25 6.52 -8.78
N PRO A 149 -12.34 5.19 -8.97
CA PRO A 149 -11.19 4.31 -8.88
C PRO A 149 -10.15 4.77 -9.89
N LYS A 150 -9.06 5.36 -9.38
CA LYS A 150 -7.90 5.70 -10.19
C LYS A 150 -6.94 4.54 -10.06
N ALA A 151 -6.73 3.84 -11.15
CA ALA A 151 -5.56 2.98 -11.24
C ALA A 151 -4.37 3.88 -11.55
N ILE A 152 -3.38 3.83 -10.68
CA ILE A 152 -2.12 4.51 -10.91
C ILE A 152 -1.11 3.44 -11.26
N VAL A 153 -0.54 3.58 -12.45
CA VAL A 153 0.37 2.60 -13.01
C VAL A 153 1.80 3.01 -12.76
N SER A 154 2.48 2.31 -11.85
CA SER A 154 3.92 2.44 -11.65
C SER A 154 4.69 1.71 -12.74
N ILE A 155 5.54 2.43 -13.48
CA ILE A 155 6.37 1.90 -14.57
C ILE A 155 7.81 1.67 -14.07
N ALA A 156 8.44 0.56 -14.48
CA ALA A 156 9.86 0.21 -14.22
C ALA A 156 10.17 -0.44 -12.86
N VAL A 157 9.26 -1.27 -12.35
CA VAL A 157 9.39 -1.88 -11.02
C VAL A 157 9.30 -3.38 -11.14
N THR A 158 10.16 -4.13 -10.41
CA THR A 158 9.95 -5.58 -10.29
C THR A 158 8.75 -5.86 -9.39
N ASP A 159 8.12 -7.03 -9.50
CA ASP A 159 7.07 -7.43 -8.54
C ASP A 159 7.55 -7.33 -7.09
N GLU A 160 8.82 -7.65 -6.84
CA GLU A 160 9.42 -7.60 -5.51
C GLU A 160 9.50 -6.18 -4.98
N ASP A 161 10.02 -5.25 -5.78
CA ASP A 161 10.12 -3.85 -5.40
C ASP A 161 8.73 -3.22 -5.23
N PHE A 162 7.77 -3.60 -6.08
CA PHE A 162 6.41 -3.10 -6.00
C PHE A 162 5.71 -3.59 -4.72
N VAL A 163 5.76 -4.89 -4.43
CA VAL A 163 5.18 -5.47 -3.21
C VAL A 163 5.83 -4.86 -1.95
N LYS A 164 7.16 -4.70 -1.93
CA LYS A 164 7.87 -4.02 -0.82
C LYS A 164 7.42 -2.57 -0.65
N ALA A 165 7.35 -1.82 -1.74
CA ALA A 165 6.98 -0.41 -1.69
C ALA A 165 5.52 -0.21 -1.25
N ARG A 166 4.63 -1.16 -1.54
CA ARG A 166 3.24 -1.15 -1.05
C ARG A 166 3.10 -1.60 0.40
N ASN A 167 4.18 -2.11 1.01
CA ASN A 167 4.15 -2.74 2.33
C ASN A 167 3.03 -3.79 2.42
N THR A 168 2.82 -4.56 1.36
CA THR A 168 1.75 -5.56 1.32
C THR A 168 2.03 -6.65 2.35
N THR A 169 1.11 -6.84 3.28
CA THR A 169 1.18 -7.79 4.39
C THR A 169 -0.23 -8.06 4.95
N GLY A 170 -0.51 -9.29 5.34
CA GLY A 170 -1.68 -9.70 6.14
C GLY A 170 -1.21 -10.13 7.51
N GLY A 171 -1.23 -9.20 8.48
CA GLY A 171 -0.63 -9.40 9.80
C GLY A 171 -1.26 -10.57 10.56
N GLU A 172 -2.59 -10.63 10.58
CA GLU A 172 -3.36 -11.67 11.27
C GLU A 172 -3.23 -13.03 10.57
N ALA A 173 -3.11 -13.03 9.23
CA ALA A 173 -2.87 -14.21 8.42
C ALA A 173 -1.40 -14.69 8.40
N HIS A 174 -0.48 -14.03 9.13
CA HIS A 174 0.97 -14.25 9.06
C HIS A 174 1.56 -14.18 7.63
N VAL A 175 0.92 -13.39 6.76
CA VAL A 175 1.34 -13.19 5.38
C VAL A 175 2.23 -11.96 5.33
N PHE A 176 3.55 -12.17 5.34
CA PHE A 176 4.52 -11.09 5.22
C PHE A 176 4.91 -10.84 3.76
N ASN A 177 5.43 -9.65 3.49
CA ASN A 177 5.95 -9.22 2.19
C ASN A 177 6.90 -10.27 1.55
N SER A 178 7.82 -10.81 2.35
CA SER A 178 8.76 -11.86 1.94
C SER A 178 8.06 -13.16 1.52
N THR A 179 7.00 -13.57 2.24
CA THR A 179 6.19 -14.74 1.91
C THR A 179 5.44 -14.54 0.59
N ILE A 180 4.85 -13.35 0.39
CA ILE A 180 4.19 -12.97 -0.87
C ILE A 180 5.16 -13.05 -2.04
N ILE A 181 6.33 -12.41 -1.93
CA ILE A 181 7.35 -12.41 -2.98
C ILE A 181 7.79 -13.83 -3.32
N ARG A 182 8.03 -14.67 -2.30
CA ARG A 182 8.41 -16.07 -2.50
C ARG A 182 7.31 -16.84 -3.24
N LYS A 183 6.04 -16.66 -2.85
CA LYS A 183 4.91 -17.32 -3.51
C LYS A 183 4.72 -16.86 -4.95
N LEU A 184 4.84 -15.56 -5.22
CA LEU A 184 4.82 -15.03 -6.58
C LEU A 184 5.94 -15.63 -7.43
N LYS A 185 7.17 -15.76 -6.92
CA LYS A 185 8.28 -16.42 -7.63
C LYS A 185 7.96 -17.88 -7.95
N THR A 186 7.40 -18.64 -7.01
CA THR A 186 6.98 -20.03 -7.23
C THR A 186 5.88 -20.12 -8.28
N TRP A 187 4.80 -19.36 -8.14
CA TRP A 187 3.68 -19.38 -9.08
C TRP A 187 4.07 -18.87 -10.47
N LYS A 188 5.02 -17.93 -10.57
CA LYS A 188 5.58 -17.49 -11.86
C LYS A 188 6.27 -18.63 -12.59
N LYS A 189 7.08 -19.41 -11.86
CA LYS A 189 7.79 -20.57 -12.39
C LYS A 189 6.83 -21.69 -12.80
N GLU A 190 5.83 -21.99 -11.97
CA GLU A 190 4.95 -23.16 -12.16
C GLU A 190 3.75 -22.87 -13.09
N HIS A 191 3.20 -21.66 -13.05
CA HIS A 191 1.90 -21.34 -13.66
C HIS A 191 1.90 -20.07 -14.52
N ARG A 192 3.08 -19.45 -14.76
CA ARG A 192 3.21 -18.20 -15.53
C ARG A 192 2.30 -17.07 -15.01
N VAL A 193 2.19 -16.95 -13.68
CA VAL A 193 1.38 -15.88 -13.07
C VAL A 193 1.96 -14.50 -13.37
N THR A 194 1.10 -13.50 -13.48
CA THR A 194 1.49 -12.08 -13.58
C THR A 194 0.88 -11.33 -12.41
N LEU A 195 1.69 -10.62 -11.62
CA LEU A 195 1.19 -9.67 -10.63
C LEU A 195 0.58 -8.48 -11.37
N LEU A 196 -0.72 -8.26 -11.17
CA LEU A 196 -1.45 -7.11 -11.69
C LEU A 196 -1.34 -5.92 -10.77
N GLY A 197 -1.37 -6.11 -9.46
CA GLY A 197 -1.45 -5.02 -8.49
C GLY A 197 -1.32 -5.50 -7.06
N ALA A 198 -1.20 -4.55 -6.12
CA ALA A 198 -1.06 -4.82 -4.71
C ALA A 198 -1.52 -3.63 -3.87
N THR A 199 -2.29 -3.91 -2.82
CA THR A 199 -2.68 -2.98 -1.77
C THR A 199 -1.87 -3.30 -0.51
N HIS A 200 -2.26 -2.75 0.64
CA HIS A 200 -1.64 -3.12 1.91
C HIS A 200 -1.98 -4.57 2.30
N ASP A 201 -3.21 -4.99 2.02
CA ASP A 201 -3.88 -6.19 2.48
C ASP A 201 -4.19 -7.17 1.34
N ALA A 202 -3.89 -6.84 0.08
CA ALA A 202 -4.23 -7.71 -1.03
C ALA A 202 -3.21 -7.67 -2.17
N ILE A 203 -3.22 -8.72 -2.97
CA ILE A 203 -2.58 -8.78 -4.28
C ILE A 203 -3.61 -9.13 -5.34
N ILE A 204 -3.40 -8.60 -6.54
CA ILE A 204 -4.20 -8.89 -7.72
C ILE A 204 -3.29 -9.59 -8.70
N ILE A 205 -3.64 -10.81 -9.09
CA ILE A 205 -2.82 -11.67 -9.95
C ILE A 205 -3.64 -12.19 -11.11
N LYS A 206 -2.96 -12.51 -12.22
CA LYS A 206 -3.57 -13.16 -13.39
C LYS A 206 -2.76 -14.40 -13.74
N PHE A 207 -3.45 -15.53 -13.84
CA PHE A 207 -2.84 -16.77 -14.31
C PHE A 207 -3.11 -16.95 -15.80
N ASN A 208 -2.20 -17.64 -16.47
CA ASN A 208 -2.56 -18.22 -17.77
C ASN A 208 -3.59 -19.34 -17.57
N PRO A 209 -4.49 -19.57 -18.54
CA PRO A 209 -5.48 -20.65 -18.46
C PRO A 209 -4.84 -22.00 -18.10
N ILE A 210 -5.27 -22.58 -16.98
CA ILE A 210 -4.78 -23.88 -16.50
C ILE A 210 -5.71 -24.98 -17.00
N ARG A 211 -5.20 -25.85 -17.88
CA ARG A 211 -6.01 -26.90 -18.53
C ARG A 211 -5.98 -28.25 -17.81
N LYS A 212 -4.93 -28.53 -17.02
CA LYS A 212 -4.77 -29.83 -16.34
C LYS A 212 -5.46 -29.80 -14.98
N ALA A 213 -6.37 -30.75 -14.75
CA ALA A 213 -7.17 -30.81 -13.53
C ALA A 213 -6.30 -30.98 -12.26
N GLU A 214 -5.20 -31.73 -12.34
CA GLU A 214 -4.29 -31.98 -11.23
C GLU A 214 -3.53 -30.69 -10.84
N GLN A 215 -3.09 -29.92 -11.83
CA GLN A 215 -2.44 -28.62 -11.61
C GLN A 215 -3.41 -27.63 -10.98
N LEU A 216 -4.66 -27.64 -11.45
CA LEU A 216 -5.73 -26.79 -10.94
C LEU A 216 -6.01 -27.09 -9.46
N LYS A 217 -6.27 -28.36 -9.12
CA LYS A 217 -6.52 -28.80 -7.74
C LYS A 217 -5.35 -28.47 -6.81
N LYS A 218 -4.11 -28.70 -7.28
CA LYS A 218 -2.90 -28.38 -6.51
C LYS A 218 -2.81 -26.87 -6.24
N LEU A 219 -3.03 -26.04 -7.26
CA LEU A 219 -2.96 -24.58 -7.12
C LEU A 219 -4.08 -24.03 -6.23
N VAL A 220 -5.32 -24.51 -6.39
CA VAL A 220 -6.45 -24.12 -5.53
C VAL A 220 -6.17 -24.46 -4.07
N ALA A 221 -5.65 -25.64 -3.78
CA ALA A 221 -5.25 -26.03 -2.43
C ALA A 221 -4.10 -25.16 -1.89
N ASP A 222 -3.13 -24.79 -2.74
CA ASP A 222 -2.04 -23.89 -2.35
C ASP A 222 -2.53 -22.46 -2.07
N MET A 223 -3.46 -21.94 -2.88
CA MET A 223 -4.06 -20.62 -2.71
C MET A 223 -4.92 -20.55 -1.45
N GLY A 224 -5.73 -21.57 -1.15
CA GLY A 224 -6.50 -21.62 0.12
C GLY A 224 -5.62 -21.65 1.37
N LYS A 225 -4.45 -22.30 1.30
CA LYS A 225 -3.46 -22.24 2.40
C LYS A 225 -2.80 -20.88 2.54
N PHE A 226 -2.59 -20.18 1.42
CA PHE A 226 -1.91 -18.90 1.39
C PHE A 226 -2.84 -17.71 1.68
N CYS A 227 -4.14 -17.86 1.44
CA CYS A 227 -5.17 -16.86 1.62
C CYS A 227 -6.36 -17.51 2.33
N PRO A 228 -6.30 -17.63 3.68
CA PRO A 228 -7.36 -18.28 4.46
C PRO A 228 -8.74 -17.68 4.24
N ASP A 229 -8.82 -16.37 3.97
CA ASP A 229 -10.07 -15.63 3.73
C ASP A 229 -10.83 -16.12 2.49
N LEU A 230 -10.19 -16.86 1.58
CA LEU A 230 -10.91 -17.56 0.52
C LEU A 230 -11.97 -18.51 1.10
N HIS A 231 -11.74 -19.07 2.29
CA HIS A 231 -12.66 -20.01 2.93
C HIS A 231 -13.95 -19.37 3.46
N MET A 232 -14.07 -18.04 3.43
CA MET A 232 -15.28 -17.36 3.89
C MET A 232 -16.51 -17.62 3.00
N TYR A 233 -16.31 -18.07 1.76
CA TYR A 233 -17.39 -18.38 0.82
C TYR A 233 -17.57 -19.90 0.69
N SER A 234 -18.81 -20.41 0.74
CA SER A 234 -19.10 -21.85 0.67
C SER A 234 -18.54 -22.53 -0.57
N ASP A 235 -18.54 -21.84 -1.71
CA ASP A 235 -18.22 -22.39 -3.03
C ASP A 235 -16.88 -21.89 -3.60
N TRP A 236 -16.03 -21.31 -2.76
CA TRP A 236 -14.79 -20.65 -3.18
C TRP A 236 -13.89 -21.51 -4.07
N LYS A 237 -13.84 -22.82 -3.83
CA LYS A 237 -13.02 -23.74 -4.63
C LYS A 237 -13.53 -23.85 -6.07
N ILE A 238 -14.84 -23.99 -6.24
CA ILE A 238 -15.46 -24.17 -7.56
C ILE A 238 -15.27 -22.90 -8.39
N GLU A 239 -15.53 -21.74 -7.78
CA GLU A 239 -15.34 -20.45 -8.42
C GLU A 239 -13.87 -20.20 -8.77
N LEU A 240 -12.94 -20.48 -7.85
CA LEU A 240 -11.51 -20.32 -8.08
C LEU A 240 -11.00 -21.26 -9.18
N GLU A 241 -11.46 -22.51 -9.22
CA GLU A 241 -11.17 -23.45 -10.30
C GLU A 241 -11.63 -22.90 -11.66
N GLU A 242 -12.85 -22.36 -11.73
CA GLU A 242 -13.39 -21.79 -12.97
C GLU A 242 -12.61 -20.55 -13.41
N GLN A 243 -12.27 -19.66 -12.48
CA GLN A 243 -11.45 -18.48 -12.74
C GLN A 243 -10.06 -18.86 -13.28
N LEU A 244 -9.41 -19.84 -12.66
CA LEU A 244 -8.09 -20.33 -13.09
C LEU A 244 -8.13 -21.04 -14.46
N ARG A 245 -9.22 -21.77 -14.78
CA ARG A 245 -9.42 -22.34 -16.12
C ARG A 245 -9.56 -21.27 -17.20
N LYS A 246 -10.25 -20.17 -16.88
CA LYS A 246 -10.43 -19.04 -17.79
C LYS A 246 -9.20 -18.14 -17.89
N GLY A 247 -8.24 -18.26 -16.98
CA GLY A 247 -7.10 -17.32 -16.87
C GLY A 247 -7.55 -15.94 -16.38
N SER A 248 -8.56 -15.93 -15.51
CA SER A 248 -9.14 -14.71 -14.94
C SER A 248 -8.17 -14.01 -13.99
N ARG A 249 -8.51 -12.76 -13.69
CA ARG A 249 -7.89 -12.00 -12.60
C ARG A 249 -8.43 -12.53 -11.27
N ILE A 250 -7.55 -12.69 -10.30
CA ILE A 250 -7.87 -13.17 -8.95
C ILE A 250 -7.28 -12.16 -7.97
N THR A 251 -8.10 -11.74 -7.02
CA THR A 251 -7.67 -10.91 -5.89
C THR A 251 -7.54 -11.82 -4.67
N LEU A 252 -6.38 -11.80 -4.04
CA LEU A 252 -6.13 -12.47 -2.76
C LEU A 252 -5.94 -11.38 -1.71
N TRP A 253 -6.81 -11.38 -0.72
CA TRP A 253 -6.89 -10.40 0.37
C TRP A 253 -6.69 -11.09 1.72
N TRP A 254 -6.17 -10.33 2.67
CA TRP A 254 -5.91 -10.73 4.05
C TRP A 254 -6.35 -9.57 4.93
N ASP A 255 -7.55 -9.67 5.50
CA ASP A 255 -7.98 -8.75 6.56
C ASP A 255 -7.19 -9.00 7.87
#